data_AF-A0A6B3I9C8-F1
#
_entry.id   AF-A0A6B3I9C8-F1
#
_cell.length_a   1.000
_cell.length_b   1.000
_cell.length_c   1.000
_cell.angle_alpha   90.00
_cell.angle_beta   90.00
_cell.angle_gamma   90.00
#
_symmetry.space_group_name_H-M   'P 1'
#
loop_
_entity.id
_entity.type
_entity.pdbx_description
1 polymer ?
#
loop_
_entity_poly.entity_id
_entity_poly.type
_entity_poly.pdbx_seq_one_letter_code
_entity_poly.pdbx_strand_id
1 'polypeptide(L)'
;MKLRALTAVVAALTVTLVGCSGKATEGKGEEQDKAGIKTGPGVSSSTISLGVLTDMTGVYASLGKSVTQAQQLWVKQINAKGGICDRKIELTVRDHGYDPQKAIAGYTELEPKVLGFA
;
A
#
# COMPACT_ATOMS: atom_id res chain seq x y z
N MET A 1 -24.45 -48.28 -44.39
CA MET A 1 -23.18 -48.23 -45.16
C MET A 1 -23.06 -46.81 -45.72
N LYS A 2 -21.95 -46.12 -45.40
CA LYS A 2 -21.55 -44.74 -45.81
C LYS A 2 -22.28 -43.59 -45.06
N LEU A 3 -21.64 -42.55 -44.50
CA LEU A 3 -20.23 -42.19 -44.33
C LEU A 3 -20.13 -40.86 -43.51
N ARG A 4 -19.18 -40.80 -42.55
CA ARG A 4 -18.40 -39.62 -42.07
C ARG A 4 -19.13 -38.43 -41.40
N ALA A 5 -18.96 -38.22 -40.09
CA ALA A 5 -17.85 -37.51 -39.43
C ALA A 5 -17.88 -35.97 -39.64
N LEU A 6 -18.16 -35.22 -38.56
CA LEU A 6 -17.50 -33.94 -38.20
C LEU A 6 -17.95 -33.48 -36.79
N THR A 7 -17.01 -33.53 -35.83
CA THR A 7 -16.69 -32.54 -34.77
C THR A 7 -17.80 -31.58 -34.30
N ALA A 8 -18.31 -31.66 -33.06
CA ALA A 8 -17.72 -31.33 -31.75
C ALA A 8 -17.41 -29.83 -31.53
N VAL A 9 -17.87 -29.33 -30.37
CA VAL A 9 -17.61 -28.04 -29.69
C VAL A 9 -18.57 -26.89 -30.07
N VAL A 10 -19.37 -26.44 -29.09
CA VAL A 10 -19.52 -25.03 -28.65
C VAL A 10 -20.70 -24.92 -27.66
N ALA A 11 -20.46 -24.14 -26.59
CA ALA A 11 -21.42 -23.55 -25.65
C ALA A 11 -22.00 -24.43 -24.52
N ALA A 12 -21.14 -24.87 -23.61
CA ALA A 12 -21.56 -25.07 -22.22
C ALA A 12 -21.61 -23.71 -21.52
N LEU A 13 -22.84 -23.20 -21.46
CA LEU A 13 -23.30 -22.07 -20.67
C LEU A 13 -23.02 -22.34 -19.18
N THR A 14 -22.01 -21.72 -18.57
CA THR A 14 -21.84 -21.72 -17.10
C THR A 14 -21.83 -20.31 -16.55
N VAL A 15 -22.99 -19.97 -16.00
CA VAL A 15 -23.28 -18.84 -15.12
C VAL A 15 -22.41 -18.93 -13.86
N THR A 16 -21.62 -17.90 -13.59
CA THR A 16 -21.23 -17.50 -12.21
C THR A 16 -21.07 -15.97 -12.13
N LEU A 17 -22.18 -15.24 -12.26
CA LEU A 17 -22.29 -13.91 -11.65
C LEU A 17 -22.80 -14.09 -10.22
N VAL A 18 -21.87 -14.31 -9.29
CA VAL A 18 -22.10 -14.14 -7.85
C VAL A 18 -21.55 -12.78 -7.48
N GLY A 19 -22.44 -11.84 -7.16
CA GLY A 19 -22.08 -10.65 -6.41
C GLY A 19 -22.04 -10.96 -4.91
N CYS A 20 -21.15 -10.27 -4.18
CA CYS A 20 -21.31 -9.92 -2.77
C CYS A 20 -20.20 -8.91 -2.40
N SER A 21 -20.60 -7.83 -1.71
CA SER A 21 -19.78 -6.81 -1.04
C SER A 21 -18.26 -7.00 -1.07
N GLY A 22 -17.56 -6.05 -1.71
CA GLY A 22 -16.09 -5.94 -1.67
C GLY A 22 -15.60 -5.59 -0.27
N LYS A 23 -15.58 -6.58 0.62
CA LYS A 23 -14.88 -6.55 1.91
C LYS A 23 -14.28 -7.93 2.18
N ALA A 24 -13.45 -8.36 1.26
CA ALA A 24 -12.37 -9.32 1.48
C ALA A 24 -11.51 -9.25 0.22
N THR A 25 -10.46 -8.44 0.24
CA THR A 25 -9.33 -8.70 -0.66
C THR A 25 -8.78 -10.05 -0.25
N GLU A 26 -9.14 -11.07 -1.02
CA GLU A 26 -8.40 -12.32 -1.13
C GLU A 26 -6.91 -11.98 -1.18
N GLY A 27 -6.14 -12.66 -0.34
CA GLY A 27 -4.70 -12.42 -0.17
C GLY A 27 -4.03 -12.36 -1.53
N LYS A 28 -3.63 -11.15 -1.94
CA LYS A 28 -2.74 -10.94 -3.08
C LYS A 28 -1.49 -11.76 -2.81
N GLY A 29 -1.19 -12.67 -3.73
CA GLY A 29 -0.03 -13.54 -3.66
C GLY A 29 1.23 -12.77 -3.31
N GLU A 30 2.09 -13.44 -2.53
CA GLU A 30 3.35 -12.90 -2.04
C GLU A 30 4.19 -12.39 -3.22
N GLU A 31 4.21 -11.07 -3.41
CA GLU A 31 5.01 -10.44 -4.47
C GLU A 31 6.46 -10.39 -3.95
N GLN A 32 7.20 -11.44 -4.26
CA GLN A 32 8.59 -11.60 -3.88
C GLN A 32 9.47 -10.88 -4.91
N ASP A 33 10.38 -10.03 -4.45
CA ASP A 33 11.31 -9.36 -5.34
C ASP A 33 12.44 -10.31 -5.83
N LYS A 34 13.29 -9.82 -6.73
CA LYS A 34 14.44 -10.58 -7.26
C LYS A 34 15.44 -11.04 -6.19
N ALA A 35 15.42 -10.41 -5.01
CA ALA A 35 16.27 -10.75 -3.88
C ALA A 35 15.60 -11.73 -2.90
N GLY A 36 14.40 -12.22 -3.22
CA GLY A 36 13.68 -13.15 -2.36
C GLY A 36 12.96 -12.47 -1.19
N ILE A 37 12.82 -11.15 -1.18
CA ILE A 37 12.16 -10.40 -0.10
C ILE A 37 10.67 -10.31 -0.42
N LYS A 38 9.83 -10.75 0.54
CA LYS A 38 8.38 -10.58 0.44
C LYS A 38 8.05 -9.10 0.58
N THR A 39 7.27 -8.58 -0.36
CA THR A 39 6.83 -7.18 -0.36
C THR A 39 5.31 -7.07 -0.21
N GLY A 40 4.83 -5.87 0.03
CA GLY A 40 3.42 -5.55 0.22
C GLY A 40 3.10 -4.13 -0.23
N PRO A 41 1.91 -3.60 0.11
CA PRO A 41 1.54 -2.23 -0.19
C PRO A 41 2.63 -1.22 0.19
N GLY A 42 2.83 -0.21 -0.66
CA GLY A 42 3.85 0.82 -0.42
C GLY A 42 5.31 0.38 -0.60
N VAL A 43 5.58 -0.84 -1.08
CA VAL A 43 6.94 -1.27 -1.43
C VAL A 43 7.04 -1.49 -2.94
N SER A 44 7.96 -0.79 -3.59
CA SER A 44 8.27 -0.97 -5.01
C SER A 44 9.65 -1.61 -5.19
N SER A 45 10.14 -1.69 -6.44
CA SER A 45 11.52 -2.10 -6.73
C SER A 45 12.58 -1.11 -6.23
N SER A 46 12.21 0.13 -5.89
CA SER A 46 13.16 1.19 -5.53
C SER A 46 12.73 2.07 -4.36
N THR A 47 11.52 1.90 -3.84
CA THR A 47 10.95 2.75 -2.77
C THR A 47 10.24 1.94 -1.70
N ILE A 48 10.34 2.41 -0.45
CA ILE A 48 9.48 2.05 0.68
C ILE A 48 8.74 3.33 1.10
N SER A 49 7.43 3.36 0.87
CA SER A 49 6.56 4.48 1.23
C SER A 49 6.02 4.29 2.64
N LEU A 50 6.16 5.30 3.49
CA LEU A 50 5.59 5.35 4.84
C LEU A 50 4.67 6.56 5.00
N GLY A 51 3.61 6.40 5.76
CA GLY A 51 2.70 7.47 6.14
C GLY A 51 3.09 8.12 7.47
N VAL A 52 2.78 9.39 7.65
CA VAL A 52 2.84 10.07 8.94
C VAL A 52 1.51 10.79 9.13
N LEU A 53 0.71 10.32 10.10
CA LEU A 53 -0.47 11.01 10.58
C LEU A 53 -0.07 11.74 11.86
N THR A 54 -0.12 13.06 11.85
CA THR A 54 0.40 13.88 12.96
C THR A 54 -0.43 15.14 13.14
N ASP A 55 -0.18 15.84 14.24
CA ASP A 55 -0.81 17.11 14.56
C ASP A 55 0.15 18.26 14.26
N MET A 56 -0.14 19.04 13.21
CA MET A 56 0.66 20.20 12.79
C MET A 56 -0.01 21.54 13.07
N THR A 57 -1.33 21.53 13.33
CA THR A 57 -2.16 22.74 13.45
C THR A 57 -2.99 22.80 14.73
N GLY A 58 -3.12 21.70 15.46
CA GLY A 58 -3.85 21.57 16.72
C GLY A 58 -2.99 21.75 17.96
N VAL A 59 -3.45 21.15 19.07
CA VAL A 59 -2.89 21.37 20.42
C VAL A 59 -1.46 20.82 20.60
N TYR A 60 -1.04 19.87 19.77
CA TYR A 60 0.29 19.29 19.75
C TYR A 60 1.14 19.78 18.56
N ALA A 61 0.73 20.84 17.84
CA ALA A 61 1.42 21.34 16.65
C ALA A 61 2.95 21.47 16.80
N SER A 62 3.43 22.00 17.93
CA SER A 62 4.87 22.14 18.18
C SER A 62 5.57 20.79 18.29
N LEU A 63 4.99 19.85 19.04
CA LEU A 63 5.53 18.49 19.19
C LEU A 63 5.46 17.72 17.86
N GLY A 64 4.31 17.75 17.18
CA GLY A 64 4.12 17.06 15.90
C GLY A 64 5.12 17.52 14.84
N LYS A 65 5.39 18.84 14.75
CA LYS A 65 6.44 19.39 13.89
C LYS A 65 7.82 18.85 14.26
N SER A 66 8.19 18.85 15.54
CA SER A 66 9.50 18.36 15.98
C SER A 66 9.69 16.87 15.70
N VAL A 67 8.68 16.03 15.97
CA VAL A 67 8.73 14.59 15.70
C VAL A 67 8.83 14.33 14.21
N THR A 68 8.02 14.99 13.37
CA THR A 68 8.08 14.80 11.92
C THR A 68 9.39 15.28 11.30
N GLN A 69 9.97 16.38 11.80
CA GLN A 69 11.31 16.81 11.37
C GLN A 69 12.38 15.77 11.73
N ALA A 70 12.28 15.13 12.91
CA ALA A 70 13.19 14.05 13.30
C ALA A 70 13.03 12.81 12.39
N GLN A 71 11.80 12.42 12.06
CA GLN A 71 11.53 11.34 11.09
C GLN A 71 12.13 11.65 9.72
N GLN A 72 11.95 12.88 9.21
CA GLN A 72 12.53 13.33 7.94
C GLN A 72 14.06 13.32 7.97
N LEU A 73 14.67 13.74 9.09
CA LEU A 73 16.12 13.68 9.26
C LEU A 73 16.62 12.23 9.22
N TRP A 74 15.96 11.31 9.91
CA TRP A 74 16.29 9.90 9.88
C TRP A 74 16.19 9.32 8.47
N VAL A 75 15.09 9.59 7.76
CA VAL A 75 14.92 9.16 6.36
C VAL A 75 16.02 9.69 5.46
N LYS A 76 16.38 10.97 5.59
CA LYS A 76 17.49 11.57 4.84
C LYS A 76 18.80 10.83 5.12
N GLN A 77 19.10 10.54 6.38
CA GLN A 77 20.33 9.84 6.78
C GLN A 77 20.37 8.40 6.26
N ILE A 78 19.27 7.65 6.35
CA ILE A 78 19.19 6.28 5.84
C ILE A 78 19.30 6.24 4.32
N ASN A 79 18.59 7.13 3.63
CA ASN A 79 18.66 7.23 2.18
C ASN A 79 20.07 7.59 1.69
N ALA A 80 20.80 8.45 2.42
CA ALA A 80 22.20 8.77 2.12
C ALA A 80 23.14 7.57 2.30
N LYS A 81 22.78 6.59 3.15
CA LYS A 81 23.52 5.34 3.37
C LYS A 81 23.15 4.20 2.43
N GLY A 82 22.33 4.47 1.40
CA GLY A 82 21.90 3.47 0.43
C GLY A 82 20.41 3.15 0.51
N GLY A 83 19.76 3.39 1.64
CA GLY A 83 18.36 3.00 1.86
C GLY A 83 18.26 1.66 2.58
N ILE A 84 17.14 0.96 2.41
CA ILE A 84 16.88 -0.36 3.00
C ILE A 84 16.55 -1.33 1.86
N CYS A 85 17.29 -2.43 1.76
CA CYS A 85 17.11 -3.43 0.69
C CYS A 85 17.09 -2.76 -0.71
N ASP A 86 18.07 -1.91 -0.97
CA ASP A 86 18.23 -1.11 -2.20
C ASP A 86 17.06 -0.16 -2.53
N ARG A 87 16.21 0.15 -1.53
CA ARG A 87 15.06 1.05 -1.68
C ARG A 87 15.23 2.32 -0.86
N LYS A 88 14.84 3.45 -1.42
CA LYS A 88 14.73 4.71 -0.69
C LYS A 88 13.44 4.76 0.11
N ILE A 89 13.50 5.38 1.27
CA ILE A 89 12.32 5.62 2.10
C ILE A 89 11.70 6.96 1.68
N GLU A 90 10.38 6.99 1.51
CA GLU A 90 9.60 8.20 1.25
C GLU A 90 8.55 8.38 2.35
N LEU A 91 8.44 9.59 2.89
CA LEU A 91 7.41 9.94 3.90
C LEU A 91 6.32 10.78 3.27
N THR A 92 5.07 10.34 3.43
CA THR A 92 3.88 11.16 3.14
C THR A 92 3.24 11.61 4.44
N VAL A 93 3.25 12.93 4.68
CA VAL A 93 2.70 13.51 5.91
C VAL A 93 1.28 14.03 5.68
N ARG A 94 0.38 13.75 6.62
CA ARG A 94 -0.97 14.32 6.69
C ARG A 94 -1.21 14.87 8.10
N ASP A 95 -1.74 16.09 8.13
CA ASP A 95 -2.12 16.76 9.36
C ASP A 95 -3.57 16.44 9.71
N HIS A 96 -3.77 15.81 10.86
CA HIS A 96 -5.11 15.58 11.40
C HIS A 96 -5.56 16.67 12.37
N GLY A 97 -4.69 17.60 12.78
CA GLY A 97 -5.07 18.74 13.64
C GLY A 97 -5.65 18.31 15.00
N TYR A 98 -5.20 17.17 15.52
CA TYR A 98 -5.76 16.48 16.69
C TYR A 98 -7.27 16.12 16.59
N ASP A 99 -7.80 16.02 15.37
CA ASP A 99 -9.19 15.63 15.09
C ASP A 99 -9.29 14.16 14.63
N PRO A 100 -10.10 13.31 15.29
CA PRO A 100 -10.22 11.89 14.92
C PRO A 100 -10.82 11.64 13.53
N GLN A 101 -11.75 12.48 13.06
CA GLN A 101 -12.37 12.29 11.74
C GLN A 101 -11.36 12.59 10.63
N LYS A 102 -10.56 13.65 10.79
CA LYS A 102 -9.44 13.94 9.88
C LYS A 102 -8.38 12.85 9.91
N ALA A 103 -8.10 12.27 11.08
CA ALA A 103 -7.17 11.14 11.19
C ALA A 103 -7.66 9.91 10.40
N ILE A 104 -8.96 9.57 10.49
CA ILE A 104 -9.56 8.49 9.69
C ILE A 104 -9.46 8.79 8.20
N ALA A 105 -9.77 10.02 7.77
CA ALA A 105 -9.66 10.41 6.37
C ALA A 105 -8.22 10.28 5.85
N GLY A 106 -7.24 10.75 6.62
CA GLY A 106 -5.82 10.59 6.31
C GLY A 106 -5.38 9.13 6.28
N TYR A 107 -5.85 8.30 7.22
CA TYR A 107 -5.56 6.87 7.24
C TYR A 107 -6.09 6.17 5.97
N THR A 108 -7.37 6.36 5.63
CA THR A 108 -7.97 5.75 4.44
C THR A 108 -7.30 6.20 3.15
N GLU A 109 -6.78 7.43 3.09
CA GLU A 109 -6.00 7.91 1.94
C GLU A 109 -4.65 7.20 1.78
N LEU A 110 -3.96 6.94 2.90
CA LEU A 110 -2.57 6.49 2.91
C LEU A 110 -2.41 4.97 3.02
N GLU A 111 -3.25 4.29 3.79
CA GLU A 111 -3.17 2.83 4.06
C GLU A 111 -2.93 1.98 2.80
N PRO A 112 -3.64 2.16 1.67
CA PRO A 112 -3.43 1.31 0.50
C PRO A 112 -2.11 1.62 -0.25
N LYS A 113 -1.40 2.68 0.13
CA LYS A 113 -0.21 3.23 -0.58
C LYS A 113 1.08 3.16 0.23
N VAL A 114 1.01 2.87 1.53
CA VAL A 114 2.17 2.88 2.42
C VAL A 114 2.37 1.51 3.06
N LEU A 115 3.62 1.14 3.33
CA LEU A 115 3.96 -0.09 4.05
C LEU A 115 3.53 -0.02 5.51
N GLY A 116 3.51 1.19 6.07
CA GLY A 116 3.11 1.44 7.45
C GLY A 116 3.17 2.93 7.79
N PHE A 117 2.85 3.23 9.05
CA PHE A 117 2.91 4.58 9.60
C PHE A 117 4.11 4.72 10.53
N ALA A 118 4.84 5.83 10.41
CA ALA A 118 6.06 6.13 11.15
C ALA A 118 5.82 7.01 12.38
#